data_AF-A0A1B6K4R2-F1
#
_entry.id   AF-A0A1B6K4R2-F1
#
_cell.length_a   1.000
_cell.length_b   1.000
_cell.length_c   1.000
_cell.angle_alpha   90.00
_cell.angle_beta   90.00
_cell.angle_gamma   90.00
#
_symmetry.space_group_name_H-M   'P 1'
#
loop_
_entity.id
_entity.type
_entity.pdbx_description
1 polymer ?
#
loop_
_entity_poly.entity_id
_entity_poly.type
_entity_poly.pdbx_seq_one_letter_code
_entity_poly.pdbx_strand_id
1 'polypeptide(L)'
;VGDFNLLGIDWNGLSTGTHSPASRVVRSLMDLFQLYQINQIYNSRDVMLDLILSSNKDINVSLESDNLLPVEERHHPPLSFEIHYRHINQSHLLKRHIYDLKRCNLM
;
A
#
# COMPACT_ATOMS: atom_id res chain seq x y z
N VAL A 1 1.03 0.63 3.15
CA VAL A 1 0.91 -0.41 2.10
C VAL A 1 -0.15 -1.39 2.56
N GLY A 2 -1.04 -1.80 1.67
CA GLY A 2 -2.00 -2.86 1.95
C GLY A 2 -2.64 -3.39 0.68
N ASP A 3 -3.13 -4.62 0.76
CA ASP A 3 -4.03 -5.20 -0.24
C ASP A 3 -5.47 -4.80 0.08
N PHE A 4 -6.08 -4.02 -0.81
CA PHE A 4 -7.43 -3.49 -0.59
C PHE A 4 -8.49 -4.34 -1.30
N ASN A 5 -8.11 -5.19 -2.27
CA ASN A 5 -9.04 -5.96 -3.10
C ASN A 5 -10.17 -5.12 -3.75
N LEU A 6 -9.88 -3.86 -4.07
CA LEU A 6 -10.86 -2.92 -4.64
C LEU A 6 -10.66 -2.78 -6.15
N LEU A 7 -11.59 -3.34 -6.93
CA LEU A 7 -11.51 -3.31 -8.39
C LEU A 7 -11.91 -1.97 -8.99
N GLY A 8 -11.22 -1.56 -10.06
CA GLY A 8 -11.74 -0.60 -11.04
C GLY A 8 -11.88 0.85 -10.55
N ILE A 9 -11.05 1.28 -9.60
CA ILE A 9 -11.06 2.65 -9.09
C ILE A 9 -9.85 3.40 -9.65
N ASP A 10 -10.13 4.47 -10.38
CA ASP A 10 -9.11 5.48 -10.67
C ASP A 10 -9.03 6.43 -9.46
N TRP A 11 -8.00 6.24 -8.64
CA TRP A 11 -7.76 7.08 -7.47
C TRP A 11 -7.13 8.44 -7.82
N ASN A 12 -6.66 8.60 -9.07
CA ASN A 12 -6.01 9.81 -9.55
C ASN A 12 -6.97 10.76 -10.31
N GLY A 13 -8.19 10.31 -10.63
CA GLY A 13 -9.14 11.05 -11.48
C GLY A 13 -10.56 11.23 -10.92
N LEU A 14 -11.41 11.91 -11.70
CA LEU A 14 -12.87 11.92 -11.55
C LEU A 14 -13.42 10.59 -12.08
N SER A 15 -13.30 9.48 -11.35
CA SER A 15 -13.93 8.24 -11.82
C SER A 15 -15.46 8.40 -11.82
N THR A 16 -16.06 8.28 -12.99
CA THR A 16 -17.52 8.27 -13.24
C THR A 16 -18.15 6.91 -12.88
N GLY A 17 -17.39 5.99 -12.30
CA GLY A 17 -17.85 4.66 -11.90
C GLY A 17 -18.50 4.66 -10.52
N THR A 18 -19.46 3.76 -10.32
CA THR A 18 -20.09 3.49 -9.03
C THR A 18 -19.05 3.00 -8.03
N HIS A 19 -18.51 3.90 -7.22
CA HIS A 19 -17.64 3.52 -6.11
C HIS A 19 -18.37 2.57 -5.16
N SER A 20 -17.75 1.43 -4.87
CA SER A 20 -18.25 0.55 -3.81
C SER A 20 -18.24 1.32 -2.47
N PRO A 21 -19.08 0.94 -1.49
CA PRO A 21 -19.03 1.55 -0.16
C PRO A 21 -17.64 1.53 0.47
N ALA A 22 -16.88 0.45 0.28
CA ALA A 22 -15.51 0.32 0.75
C ALA A 22 -14.57 1.34 0.08
N SER A 23 -14.69 1.51 -1.24
CA SER A 23 -13.95 2.50 -2.01
C SER A 23 -14.18 3.92 -1.50
N ARG A 24 -15.43 4.24 -1.16
CA ARG A 24 -15.79 5.55 -0.60
C ARG A 24 -15.16 5.77 0.77
N VAL A 25 -15.13 4.76 1.62
CA VAL A 25 -14.47 4.85 2.94
C VAL A 25 -12.96 5.09 2.78
N VAL A 26 -12.30 4.32 1.91
CA VAL A 26 -10.86 4.51 1.63
C VAL A 26 -10.60 5.90 1.07
N ARG A 27 -11.45 6.39 0.15
CA ARG A 27 -11.31 7.76 -0.38
C ARG A 27 -11.45 8.82 0.71
N SER A 28 -12.46 8.70 1.57
CA SER A 28 -12.64 9.61 2.70
C SER A 28 -11.44 9.61 3.65
N LEU A 29 -10.83 8.43 3.88
CA LEU A 29 -9.60 8.32 4.68
C LEU A 29 -8.43 9.02 3.98
N MET A 30 -8.28 8.84 2.67
CA MET A 30 -7.24 9.53 1.89
C MET A 30 -7.39 11.04 1.98
N ASP A 31 -8.61 11.55 1.80
CA ASP A 31 -8.89 13.00 1.88
C ASP A 31 -8.64 13.54 3.30
N LEU A 32 -9.09 12.82 4.34
CA LEU A 32 -8.91 13.20 5.74
C LEU A 32 -7.44 13.29 6.14
N PHE A 33 -6.62 12.32 5.71
CA PHE A 33 -5.20 12.24 6.06
C PHE A 33 -4.28 12.86 5.01
N GLN A 34 -4.84 13.50 3.98
CA GLN A 34 -4.09 14.08 2.86
C GLN A 34 -3.13 13.08 2.20
N LEU A 35 -3.61 11.84 2.01
CA LEU A 35 -2.87 10.77 1.38
C LEU A 35 -3.18 10.71 -0.11
N TYR A 36 -2.15 10.39 -0.89
CA TYR A 36 -2.23 10.17 -2.32
C TYR A 36 -1.81 8.75 -2.62
N GLN A 37 -2.44 8.15 -3.62
CA GLN A 37 -1.90 6.94 -4.21
C GLN A 37 -0.63 7.32 -4.99
N ILE A 38 0.45 6.56 -4.76
CA ILE A 38 1.74 6.80 -5.40
C ILE A 38 2.18 5.69 -6.36
N ASN A 39 1.55 4.52 -6.31
CA ASN A 39 1.82 3.43 -7.27
C ASN A 39 0.88 3.49 -8.48
N GLN A 40 1.36 3.09 -9.66
CA GLN A 40 0.57 2.87 -10.87
C GLN A 40 0.88 1.49 -11.47
N ILE A 41 0.97 0.50 -10.59
CA ILE A 41 1.35 -0.86 -10.95
C ILE A 41 0.10 -1.74 -10.96
N TYR A 42 -0.12 -2.39 -12.09
CA TYR A 42 -1.25 -3.27 -12.35
C TYR A 42 -0.77 -4.72 -12.45
N ASN A 43 -1.62 -5.64 -12.04
CA ASN A 43 -1.34 -7.07 -12.15
C ASN A 43 -1.58 -7.57 -13.59
N SER A 44 -1.42 -8.88 -13.80
CA SER A 44 -1.58 -9.52 -15.12
C SER A 44 -2.97 -9.38 -15.75
N ARG A 45 -3.97 -8.90 -14.99
CA ARG A 45 -5.35 -8.69 -15.42
C ARG A 45 -5.69 -7.21 -15.61
N ASP A 46 -4.69 -6.33 -15.62
CA ASP A 46 -4.87 -4.87 -15.70
C ASP A 46 -5.67 -4.31 -14.51
N VAL A 47 -5.49 -4.93 -13.34
CA VAL A 47 -6.16 -4.54 -12.09
C VAL A 47 -5.12 -4.12 -11.06
N MET A 48 -5.39 -3.04 -10.35
CA MET A 48 -4.62 -2.61 -9.18
C MET A 48 -5.36 -3.02 -7.90
N LEU A 49 -4.77 -3.93 -7.13
CA LEU A 49 -5.33 -4.40 -5.85
C LEU A 49 -4.61 -3.78 -4.66
N ASP A 50 -3.29 -3.67 -4.79
CA ASP A 50 -2.42 -3.10 -3.77
C ASP A 50 -2.37 -1.58 -3.90
N LEU A 51 -2.63 -0.87 -2.79
CA LEU A 51 -2.49 0.57 -2.72
C LEU A 51 -1.31 0.95 -1.84
N ILE A 52 -0.44 1.77 -2.41
CA ILE A 52 0.61 2.48 -1.70
C ILE A 52 0.15 3.92 -1.57
N LEU A 53 -0.21 4.29 -0.34
CA LEU A 53 -0.70 5.61 0.03
C LEU A 53 0.39 6.38 0.79
N SER A 54 0.60 7.64 0.42
CA SER A 54 1.60 8.51 1.04
C SER A 54 1.15 9.97 1.01
N SER A 55 1.49 10.74 2.04
CA SER A 55 1.34 12.19 2.02
C SER A 55 2.43 12.88 1.18
N ASN A 56 3.53 12.19 0.91
CA ASN A 56 4.57 12.62 -0.02
C ASN A 56 4.36 11.99 -1.39
N LYS A 57 4.18 12.81 -2.42
CA LYS A 57 3.98 12.38 -3.82
C LYS A 57 5.28 12.01 -4.54
N ASP A 58 6.43 12.43 -4.01
CA ASP A 58 7.73 12.27 -4.66
C ASP A 58 8.38 10.91 -4.39
N ILE A 59 7.62 9.95 -3.86
CA ILE A 59 8.10 8.59 -3.64
C ILE A 59 7.90 7.80 -4.93
N ASN A 60 9.02 7.32 -5.49
CA ASN A 60 8.98 6.43 -6.63
C ASN A 60 8.61 5.01 -6.17
N VAL A 61 7.65 4.41 -6.87
CA VAL A 61 7.30 2.99 -6.71
C VAL A 61 7.58 2.28 -8.02
N SER A 62 8.38 1.21 -7.97
CA SER A 62 8.69 0.37 -9.12
C SER A 62 8.27 -1.07 -8.89
N LEU A 63 8.20 -1.84 -9.97
CA LEU A 63 8.16 -3.30 -9.91
C LEU A 63 9.51 -3.81 -9.43
N GLU A 64 9.49 -4.78 -8.53
CA GLU A 64 10.68 -5.52 -8.11
C GLU A 64 10.88 -6.73 -9.02
N SER A 65 12.11 -7.02 -9.43
CA SER A 65 12.39 -8.20 -10.27
C SER A 65 12.51 -9.48 -9.46
N ASP A 66 12.91 -9.36 -8.20
CA ASP A 66 13.11 -10.50 -7.32
C ASP A 66 11.82 -10.88 -6.61
N ASN A 67 11.19 -11.96 -7.09
CA ASN A 67 9.96 -12.46 -6.52
C ASN A 67 10.21 -13.59 -5.50
N LEU A 68 9.81 -13.36 -4.25
CA LEU A 68 9.86 -14.36 -3.19
C LEU A 68 8.76 -15.44 -3.34
N LEU A 69 7.65 -15.12 -4.02
CA LEU A 69 6.49 -15.98 -4.20
C LEU A 69 6.03 -15.97 -5.69
N PRO A 70 6.63 -16.80 -6.55
CA PRO A 70 6.40 -16.79 -8.01
C PRO A 70 4.94 -16.97 -8.45
N VAL A 71 4.10 -17.64 -7.65
CA VAL A 71 2.68 -17.88 -7.98
C VAL A 71 1.84 -16.62 -7.80
N GLU A 72 2.17 -15.80 -6.80
CA GLU A 72 1.40 -14.61 -6.43
C GLU A 72 1.66 -13.44 -7.38
N GLU A 73 2.77 -13.45 -8.14
CA GLU A 73 3.17 -12.35 -9.06
C GLU A 73 2.06 -11.91 -10.01
N ARG A 74 1.25 -12.86 -10.46
CA ARG A 74 0.18 -12.61 -11.42
C ARG A 74 -0.97 -11.79 -10.81
N HIS A 75 -1.14 -11.89 -9.49
CA HIS A 75 -2.23 -11.27 -8.72
C HIS A 75 -1.73 -10.05 -7.95
N HIS A 76 -0.56 -10.20 -7.31
CA HIS A 76 0.15 -9.22 -6.51
C HIS A 76 1.58 -9.10 -7.03
N PRO A 77 1.83 -8.21 -8.02
CA PRO A 77 3.17 -7.99 -8.51
C PRO A 77 4.04 -7.39 -7.38
N PRO A 78 5.30 -7.84 -7.23
CA PRO A 78 6.16 -7.36 -6.16
C PRO A 78 6.53 -5.89 -6.40
N LEU A 79 6.48 -5.09 -5.33
CA LEU A 79 6.64 -3.64 -5.36
C LEU A 79 7.89 -3.24 -4.58
N SER A 80 8.66 -2.30 -5.12
CA SER A 80 9.84 -1.70 -4.51
C SER A 80 9.64 -0.19 -4.37
N PHE A 81 9.94 0.36 -3.20
CA PHE A 81 9.85 1.79 -2.91
C PHE A 81 10.72 2.14 -1.70
N GLU A 82 11.17 3.39 -1.65
CA GLU A 82 12.00 3.88 -0.55
C GLU A 82 11.29 4.99 0.24
N ILE A 83 11.36 4.92 1.57
CA ILE A 83 10.83 5.96 2.46
C ILE A 83 12.01 6.60 3.20
N HIS A 84 12.27 7.85 2.89
CA HIS A 84 13.28 8.63 3.61
C HIS A 84 12.66 9.36 4.79
N TYR A 85 13.04 8.94 6.01
CA TYR A 85 12.67 9.66 7.23
C TYR A 85 13.60 10.85 7.44
N ARG A 86 13.06 12.07 7.48
CA ARG A 86 13.82 13.24 7.96
C ARG A 86 13.94 13.14 9.48
N HIS A 87 15.16 12.94 9.97
CA HIS A 87 15.54 12.92 11.39
C HIS A 87 14.60 12.11 12.30
N ILE A 88 14.81 10.80 12.38
CA ILE A 88 14.35 10.05 13.55
C ILE A 88 15.18 10.55 14.74
N ASN A 89 14.56 11.25 15.68
CA ASN A 89 15.19 11.50 16.98
C ASN A 89 15.55 10.14 17.58
N GLN A 90 16.85 9.84 17.64
CA GLN A 90 17.39 8.54 18.05
C GLN A 90 16.97 8.14 19.48
N SER A 91 16.47 9.09 20.27
CA SER A 91 15.92 8.87 21.62
C SER A 91 14.76 7.87 21.66
N HIS A 92 14.00 7.69 20.57
CA HIS A 92 12.88 6.72 20.52
C HIS A 92 13.27 5.33 20.01
N LEU A 93 14.45 5.17 19.40
CA LEU A 93 14.91 3.89 18.82
C LEU A 93 15.44 2.89 19.87
N LEU A 94 15.60 3.30 21.12
CA LEU A 94 16.14 2.45 22.20
C LEU A 94 15.11 1.53 22.87
N LYS A 95 13.81 1.68 22.58
CA LYS A 95 12.82 0.69 23.03
C LYS A 95 12.80 -0.49 22.08
N ARG A 96 13.66 -1.48 22.35
CA ARG A 96 13.54 -2.83 21.75
C ARG A 96 12.18 -3.41 22.15
N HIS A 97 11.21 -3.32 21.25
CA HIS A 97 10.00 -4.13 21.35
C HIS A 97 10.35 -5.55 20.92
N ILE A 98 10.49 -6.46 21.87
CA ILE A 98 10.59 -7.89 21.59
C ILE A 98 9.16 -8.37 21.37
N TYR A 99 8.81 -8.64 20.11
CA TYR A 99 7.54 -9.25 19.77
C TYR A 99 7.62 -10.75 20.05
N ASP A 100 6.84 -11.23 21.02
CA ASP A 100 6.68 -12.66 21.26
C ASP A 100 5.68 -13.24 20.26
N LEU A 101 6.20 -13.69 19.11
CA LEU A 101 5.41 -14.34 18.06
C LEU A 101 4.94 -15.75 18.44
N LYS A 102 5.32 -16.29 19.61
CA LYS A 102 4.86 -17.62 20.06
C LYS A 102 3.39 -17.64 20.48
N ARG A 103 2.74 -16.47 20.58
CA ARG A 103 1.33 -16.34 20.98
C ARG A 103 0.37 -16.04 19.83
N CYS A 104 0.80 -16.15 18.57
CA CYS A 104 -0.11 -16.22 17.42
C CYS A 104 -0.79 -17.60 17.31
N ASN A 105 -1.43 -18.06 18.39
CA ASN A 105 -2.42 -19.12 18.32
C ASN A 105 -3.80 -18.48 18.51
N LEU A 106 -4.48 -18.27 17.38
CA LEU A 106 -5.92 -18.18 17.34
C LEU A 106 -6.48 -19.59 17.59
N MET A 107 -6.90 -19.86 18.82
CA MET A 107 -8.13 -20.56 19.23
C MET A 107 -8.09 -20.83 20.73
#